data_AF-E4Z4J6-F1
#
_entry.id   AF-E4Z4J6-F1
#
_cell.length_a   1.000
_cell.length_b   1.000
_cell.length_c   1.000
_cell.angle_alpha   90.00
_cell.angle_beta   90.00
_cell.angle_gamma   90.00
#
_symmetry.space_group_name_H-M   'P 1'
#
loop_
_entity.id
_entity.type
_entity.pdbx_description
1 polymer ?
#
loop_
_entity_poly.entity_id
_entity_poly.type
_entity_poly.pdbx_seq_one_letter_code
_entity_poly.pdbx_strand_id
1 'polypeptide(L)'
;KPCILWNDINFPDYEKNERLYEVFAHFYSKVCPGHGIVNNRWQIKNGFNGDFLTPEYQIQVNTTQPWETTRGIGFSFGYNRNEGEKETMSSVDIVKMLIDIVSKGGNLLLDVGPLPNGSISAIQERRLRDVGAWMSINSEGIYHSRPFLPDGAIPTGNFRYVRSKDYMALYVHVLDWDHSSFKKGVIDIPMKLKGFVIVEQFITPTRDRNFSGTARHRHTGTARHGTCRAVPCRHLRSLIGTPARHSSARHAGTVFEDFIDLRSPPRC
;
A
#
# COMPACT_ATOMS: atom_id res chain seq x y z
N LYS A 1 -20.78 4.73 9.68
CA LYS A 1 -21.14 3.31 9.47
C LYS A 1 -19.86 2.55 9.14
N PRO A 2 -19.39 1.65 10.01
CA PRO A 2 -18.17 0.89 9.73
C PRO A 2 -18.42 -0.15 8.65
N CYS A 3 -17.40 -0.45 7.85
CA CYS A 3 -17.39 -1.59 6.91
C CYS A 3 -16.33 -2.64 7.28
N ILE A 4 -15.64 -2.44 8.40
CA ILE A 4 -14.77 -3.44 9.00
C ILE A 4 -15.24 -3.62 10.43
N LEU A 5 -15.56 -4.86 10.80
CA LEU A 5 -15.80 -5.24 12.18
C LEU A 5 -14.58 -6.01 12.69
N TRP A 6 -13.66 -5.26 13.29
CA TRP A 6 -12.38 -5.76 13.77
C TRP A 6 -12.48 -6.07 15.26
N ASN A 7 -12.14 -7.30 15.65
CA ASN A 7 -12.19 -7.75 17.03
C ASN A 7 -10.82 -8.09 17.58
N ASP A 8 -10.71 -8.11 18.90
CA ASP A 8 -9.49 -8.45 19.59
C ASP A 8 -9.67 -9.61 20.57
N ILE A 9 -8.56 -10.31 20.81
CA ILE A 9 -8.35 -11.30 21.89
C ILE A 9 -9.54 -12.22 22.15
N ASN A 10 -10.20 -12.70 21.09
CA ASN A 10 -11.25 -13.70 21.19
C ASN A 10 -12.57 -13.26 21.85
N PHE A 11 -12.71 -11.98 22.19
CA PHE A 11 -13.86 -11.47 22.93
C PHE A 11 -15.12 -11.41 22.04
N PRO A 12 -16.35 -11.55 22.57
CA PRO A 12 -16.71 -11.94 23.93
C PRO A 12 -16.49 -13.43 24.22
N ASP A 13 -16.06 -13.73 25.45
CA ASP A 13 -15.90 -15.11 25.93
C ASP A 13 -17.23 -15.80 26.24
N TYR A 14 -18.26 -15.02 26.61
CA TYR A 14 -19.58 -15.55 26.95
C TYR A 14 -20.31 -15.97 25.67
N GLU A 15 -20.42 -17.29 25.51
CA GLU A 15 -21.11 -18.02 24.45
C GLU A 15 -21.05 -17.35 23.07
N LYS A 16 -20.04 -17.75 22.28
CA LYS A 16 -20.06 -17.62 20.80
C LYS A 16 -21.16 -18.51 20.21
N ASN A 17 -22.39 -18.20 20.57
CA ASN A 17 -23.64 -18.85 20.23
C ASN A 17 -24.31 -18.08 19.07
N GLU A 18 -25.57 -18.39 18.82
CA GLU A 18 -26.40 -17.81 17.78
C GLU A 18 -26.39 -16.26 17.77
N ARG A 19 -26.27 -15.62 18.94
CA ARG A 19 -26.29 -14.15 19.04
C ARG A 19 -25.10 -13.47 18.36
N LEU A 20 -23.91 -14.08 18.39
CA LEU A 20 -22.76 -13.53 17.68
C LEU A 20 -22.97 -13.58 16.16
N TYR A 21 -23.59 -14.65 15.68
CA TYR A 21 -23.97 -14.77 14.27
C TYR A 21 -25.06 -13.77 13.87
N GLU A 22 -26.01 -13.47 14.76
CA GLU A 22 -27.00 -12.40 14.54
C GLU A 22 -26.32 -11.03 14.40
N VAL A 23 -25.30 -10.72 15.21
CA VAL A 23 -24.51 -9.48 15.08
C VAL A 23 -23.82 -9.42 13.72
N PHE A 24 -23.20 -10.51 13.26
CA PHE A 24 -22.56 -10.55 11.95
C PHE A 24 -23.58 -10.44 10.82
N ALA A 25 -24.69 -11.18 10.89
CA ALA A 25 -25.76 -11.12 9.91
C ALA A 25 -26.34 -9.70 9.83
N HIS A 26 -26.53 -9.02 10.96
CA HIS A 26 -26.95 -7.63 11.00
C HIS A 26 -25.88 -6.70 10.40
N PHE A 27 -24.61 -6.89 10.74
CA PHE A 27 -23.50 -6.11 10.20
C PHE A 27 -23.44 -6.20 8.67
N TYR A 28 -23.43 -7.42 8.12
CA TYR A 28 -23.39 -7.65 6.68
C TYR A 28 -24.68 -7.21 5.97
N SER A 29 -25.86 -7.35 6.58
CA SER A 29 -27.12 -7.06 5.88
C SER A 29 -27.65 -5.63 6.05
N LYS A 30 -27.26 -4.94 7.13
CA LYS A 30 -27.81 -3.61 7.50
C LYS A 30 -26.74 -2.53 7.65
N VAL A 31 -25.58 -2.86 8.22
CA VAL A 31 -24.55 -1.85 8.52
C VAL A 31 -23.70 -1.54 7.29
N CYS A 32 -23.17 -2.56 6.61
CA CYS A 32 -22.41 -2.41 5.39
C CYS A 32 -22.69 -3.51 4.32
N PRO A 33 -23.86 -3.45 3.64
CA PRO A 33 -24.24 -4.42 2.63
C PRO A 33 -23.24 -4.54 1.46
N GLY A 34 -22.84 -5.78 1.17
CA GLY A 34 -21.94 -6.13 0.05
C GLY A 34 -20.47 -5.73 0.22
N HIS A 35 -20.12 -5.03 1.30
CA HIS A 35 -18.76 -4.48 1.51
C HIS A 35 -18.23 -4.70 2.93
N GLY A 36 -19.09 -5.08 3.89
CA GLY A 36 -18.68 -5.39 5.25
C GLY A 36 -17.71 -6.57 5.29
N ILE A 37 -16.66 -6.47 6.10
CA ILE A 37 -15.70 -7.54 6.37
C ILE A 37 -15.42 -7.68 7.87
N VAL A 38 -15.14 -8.90 8.32
CA VAL A 38 -14.90 -9.29 9.72
C VAL A 38 -13.54 -9.98 9.81
N ASN A 39 -12.70 -9.62 10.78
CA ASN A 39 -11.38 -10.25 10.95
C ASN A 39 -11.47 -11.66 11.57
N ASN A 40 -10.36 -12.41 11.62
CA ASN A 40 -10.34 -13.77 12.15
C ASN A 40 -10.19 -13.88 13.68
N ARG A 41 -10.05 -12.77 14.40
CA ARG A 41 -9.75 -12.76 15.86
C ARG A 41 -10.95 -13.11 16.76
N TRP A 42 -12.11 -13.39 16.18
CA TRP A 42 -13.28 -13.90 16.91
C TRP A 42 -13.18 -15.38 17.28
N GLN A 43 -12.27 -16.16 16.66
CA GLN A 43 -12.04 -17.61 16.85
C GLN A 43 -13.32 -18.44 17.10
N ILE A 44 -14.23 -18.42 16.12
CA ILE A 44 -15.52 -19.09 16.20
C ILE A 44 -15.34 -20.60 16.01
N LYS A 45 -15.92 -21.40 16.91
CA LYS A 45 -15.69 -22.85 17.00
C LYS A 45 -16.21 -23.66 15.79
N ASN A 46 -17.10 -23.09 14.98
CA ASN A 46 -17.75 -23.78 13.86
C ASN A 46 -17.08 -23.53 12.49
N GLY A 47 -15.80 -23.18 12.47
CA GLY A 47 -15.00 -23.14 11.25
C GLY A 47 -15.02 -21.82 10.46
N PHE A 48 -15.76 -20.79 10.89
CA PHE A 48 -15.60 -19.44 10.33
C PHE A 48 -14.36 -18.77 10.91
N ASN A 49 -13.35 -18.56 10.05
CA ASN A 49 -12.07 -17.96 10.39
C ASN A 49 -11.97 -16.49 9.91
N GLY A 50 -13.09 -15.76 9.91
CA GLY A 50 -13.15 -14.38 9.40
C GLY A 50 -13.02 -14.27 7.87
N ASP A 51 -13.28 -13.07 7.35
CA ASP A 51 -13.07 -12.73 5.94
C ASP A 51 -11.59 -12.48 5.63
N PHE A 52 -10.80 -12.10 6.63
CA PHE A 52 -9.37 -11.87 6.51
C PHE A 52 -8.60 -12.24 7.78
N LEU A 53 -7.35 -12.66 7.59
CA LEU A 53 -6.41 -13.02 8.66
C LEU A 53 -5.78 -11.76 9.27
N THR A 54 -5.46 -11.79 10.56
CA THR A 54 -4.77 -10.67 11.23
C THR A 54 -3.51 -11.12 11.99
N PRO A 55 -2.40 -11.36 11.28
CA PRO A 55 -1.11 -11.68 11.89
C PRO A 55 -0.52 -10.43 12.57
N GLU A 56 -0.68 -10.32 13.89
CA GLU A 56 -0.18 -9.19 14.67
C GLU A 56 1.36 -9.14 14.66
N TYR A 57 1.94 -7.98 14.35
CA TYR A 57 3.40 -7.79 14.21
C TYR A 57 4.11 -8.74 13.23
N GLN A 58 3.36 -9.46 12.39
CA GLN A 58 3.87 -10.51 11.52
C GLN A 58 3.40 -10.32 10.09
N ILE A 59 4.24 -10.72 9.15
CA ILE A 59 3.94 -10.67 7.72
C ILE A 59 3.54 -12.07 7.28
N GLN A 60 2.32 -12.22 6.79
CA GLN A 60 1.86 -13.50 6.26
C GLN A 60 2.51 -13.78 4.90
N VAL A 61 2.91 -15.02 4.72
CA VAL A 61 3.39 -15.55 3.45
C VAL A 61 2.59 -16.81 3.10
N ASN A 62 2.54 -17.14 1.80
CA ASN A 62 1.88 -18.36 1.30
C ASN A 62 0.40 -18.50 1.71
N THR A 63 -0.35 -17.40 1.73
CA THR A 63 -1.80 -17.42 1.93
C THR A 63 -2.54 -16.97 0.68
N THR A 64 -3.67 -17.60 0.40
CA THR A 64 -4.65 -17.13 -0.59
C THR A 64 -5.78 -16.32 0.04
N GLN A 65 -5.93 -16.40 1.37
CA GLN A 65 -6.89 -15.58 2.11
C GLN A 65 -6.33 -14.16 2.29
N PRO A 66 -7.16 -13.12 2.09
CA PRO A 66 -6.79 -11.75 2.44
C PRO A 66 -6.29 -11.66 3.87
N TRP A 67 -5.35 -10.76 4.12
CA TRP A 67 -4.78 -10.59 5.45
C TRP A 67 -4.39 -9.14 5.71
N GLU A 68 -4.38 -8.76 6.99
CA GLU A 68 -4.02 -7.44 7.48
C GLU A 68 -3.15 -7.59 8.71
N THR A 69 -1.87 -7.19 8.62
CA THR A 69 -1.08 -7.09 9.85
C THR A 69 -1.43 -5.81 10.57
N THR A 70 -1.55 -5.90 11.89
CA THR A 70 -1.72 -4.76 12.77
C THR A 70 -0.55 -4.65 13.72
N ARG A 71 -0.14 -3.42 14.03
CA ARG A 71 0.88 -3.12 15.03
C ARG A 71 0.88 -1.63 15.41
N GLY A 72 1.43 -1.34 16.59
CA GLY A 72 1.80 0.01 16.98
C GLY A 72 2.98 0.55 16.17
N ILE A 73 3.03 1.87 16.03
CA ILE A 73 4.19 2.58 15.49
C ILE A 73 5.43 2.46 16.41
N GLY A 74 5.21 2.27 17.72
CA GLY A 74 6.20 1.88 18.71
C GLY A 74 6.14 0.38 19.02
N PHE A 75 6.39 0.02 20.28
CA PHE A 75 6.20 -1.34 20.80
C PHE A 75 4.81 -1.54 21.42
N SER A 76 4.14 -0.45 21.78
CA SER A 76 2.82 -0.42 22.39
C SER A 76 1.77 0.04 21.38
N PHE A 77 0.53 -0.43 21.53
CA PHE A 77 -0.63 0.15 20.83
C PHE A 77 -1.06 1.47 21.50
N GLY A 78 -1.29 1.44 22.83
CA GLY A 78 -1.58 2.65 23.59
C GLY A 78 -0.35 3.56 23.78
N TYR A 79 -0.59 4.83 24.15
CA TYR A 79 0.50 5.76 24.48
C TYR A 79 1.35 5.22 25.63
N ASN A 80 2.66 5.15 25.38
CA ASN A 80 3.66 4.76 26.37
C ASN A 80 4.68 5.90 26.54
N ARG A 81 4.69 6.52 27.72
CA ARG A 81 5.60 7.63 28.04
C ARG A 81 7.09 7.27 27.99
N ASN A 82 7.43 5.98 28.03
CA ASN A 82 8.80 5.50 27.94
C ASN A 82 9.27 5.31 26.48
N GLU A 83 8.37 5.40 25.50
CA GLU A 83 8.71 5.30 24.09
C GLU A 83 9.09 6.67 23.53
N GLY A 84 10.33 6.79 23.03
CA GLY A 84 10.85 7.98 22.38
C GLY A 84 11.21 7.73 20.91
N GLU A 85 12.18 8.49 20.41
CA GLU A 85 12.65 8.41 19.02
C GLU A 85 13.24 7.04 18.65
N LYS A 86 13.80 6.31 19.63
CA LYS A 86 14.46 5.02 19.40
C LYS A 86 13.47 3.86 19.37
N GLU A 87 12.43 3.94 20.18
CA GLU A 87 11.38 2.93 20.31
C GLU A 87 10.29 3.10 19.24
N THR A 88 10.15 4.31 18.70
CA THR A 88 9.24 4.59 17.58
C THR A 88 9.92 4.29 16.25
N MET A 89 9.26 3.51 15.41
CA MET A 89 9.76 3.16 14.08
C MET A 89 10.11 4.41 13.25
N SER A 90 11.19 4.33 12.47
CA SER A 90 11.55 5.41 11.55
C SER A 90 10.56 5.50 10.39
N SER A 91 10.41 6.68 9.78
CA SER A 91 9.51 6.88 8.62
C SER A 91 9.89 5.96 7.46
N VAL A 92 11.20 5.71 7.28
CA VAL A 92 11.74 4.80 6.26
C VAL A 92 11.31 3.37 6.53
N ASP A 93 11.43 2.90 7.77
CA ASP A 93 11.08 1.52 8.13
C ASP A 93 9.58 1.29 8.00
N ILE A 94 8.73 2.29 8.30
CA ILE A 94 7.28 2.21 8.08
C ILE A 94 6.98 2.04 6.60
N VAL A 95 7.60 2.84 5.73
CA VAL A 95 7.43 2.73 4.26
C VAL A 95 7.92 1.38 3.74
N LYS A 96 9.10 0.93 4.17
CA LYS A 96 9.64 -0.39 3.77
C LYS A 96 8.71 -1.52 4.17
N MET A 97 8.19 -1.47 5.39
CA MET A 97 7.23 -2.45 5.90
C MET A 97 5.93 -2.43 5.10
N LEU A 98 5.37 -1.25 4.82
CA LEU A 98 4.18 -1.10 3.97
C LEU A 98 4.39 -1.74 2.60
N ILE A 99 5.51 -1.44 1.93
CA ILE A 99 5.86 -2.01 0.62
C ILE A 99 5.97 -3.54 0.73
N ASP A 100 6.66 -4.06 1.75
CA ASP A 100 6.84 -5.49 1.95
C ASP A 100 5.50 -6.21 2.12
N ILE A 101 4.61 -5.66 2.95
CA ILE A 101 3.26 -6.18 3.20
C ILE A 101 2.42 -6.19 1.92
N VAL A 102 2.36 -5.07 1.22
CA VAL A 102 1.54 -4.92 0.01
C VAL A 102 2.03 -5.83 -1.11
N SER A 103 3.35 -5.97 -1.26
CA SER A 103 3.94 -6.90 -2.24
C SER A 103 3.62 -8.37 -1.97
N LYS A 104 3.25 -8.71 -0.74
CA LYS A 104 2.83 -10.05 -0.29
C LYS A 104 1.30 -10.17 -0.16
N GLY A 105 0.57 -9.14 -0.57
CA GLY A 105 -0.89 -9.15 -0.70
C GLY A 105 -1.64 -8.83 0.58
N GLY A 106 -0.95 -8.24 1.57
CA GLY A 106 -1.55 -7.83 2.82
C GLY A 106 -1.90 -6.35 2.88
N ASN A 107 -2.69 -6.01 3.89
CA ASN A 107 -2.89 -4.65 4.36
C ASN A 107 -2.04 -4.38 5.62
N LEU A 108 -1.66 -3.11 5.82
CA LEU A 108 -1.04 -2.64 7.05
C LEU A 108 -2.03 -1.75 7.81
N LEU A 109 -2.42 -2.20 9.00
CA LEU A 109 -3.09 -1.37 10.00
C LEU A 109 -2.03 -0.85 10.98
N LEU A 110 -1.59 0.39 10.77
CA LEU A 110 -0.60 1.05 11.63
C LEU A 110 -1.31 1.86 12.71
N ASP A 111 -1.14 1.43 13.95
CA ASP A 111 -1.74 2.05 15.12
C ASP A 111 -0.88 3.21 15.66
N VAL A 112 -1.58 4.21 16.19
CA VAL A 112 -1.00 5.37 16.89
C VAL A 112 -1.58 5.47 18.28
N GLY A 113 -0.74 5.84 19.25
CA GLY A 113 -1.13 5.98 20.65
C GLY A 113 -1.28 7.45 21.02
N PRO A 114 -2.50 8.02 21.07
CA PRO A 114 -2.70 9.41 21.47
C PRO A 114 -2.32 9.66 22.93
N LEU A 115 -1.81 10.85 23.20
CA LEU A 115 -1.56 11.36 24.54
C LEU A 115 -2.86 11.40 25.37
N PRO A 116 -2.79 11.46 26.71
CA PRO A 116 -3.99 11.51 27.56
C PRO A 116 -4.93 12.69 27.27
N ASN A 117 -4.42 13.77 26.65
CA ASN A 117 -5.22 14.91 26.21
C ASN A 117 -5.82 14.74 24.80
N GLY A 118 -5.69 13.56 24.19
CA GLY A 118 -6.17 13.21 22.85
C GLY A 118 -5.28 13.63 21.68
N SER A 119 -4.18 14.36 21.92
CA SER A 119 -3.27 14.78 20.84
C SER A 119 -2.28 13.67 20.45
N ILE A 120 -1.85 13.63 19.19
CA ILE A 120 -0.79 12.71 18.73
C ILE A 120 0.56 13.28 19.16
N SER A 121 1.47 12.41 19.61
CA SER A 121 2.82 12.86 19.99
C SER A 121 3.58 13.42 18.77
N ALA A 122 4.43 14.43 18.99
CA ALA A 122 5.18 15.07 17.91
C ALA A 122 6.07 14.10 17.11
N ILE A 123 6.54 13.02 17.75
CA ILE A 123 7.32 11.98 17.08
C ILE A 123 6.43 11.22 16.10
N GLN A 124 5.29 10.68 16.56
CA GLN A 124 4.37 9.93 15.72
C GLN A 124 3.77 10.80 14.60
N GLU A 125 3.42 12.05 14.90
CA GLU A 125 2.92 12.99 13.91
C GLU A 125 3.94 13.20 12.78
N ARG A 126 5.22 13.41 13.12
CA ARG A 126 6.28 13.56 12.12
C ARG A 126 6.40 12.32 11.24
N ARG A 127 6.38 11.12 11.83
CA ARG A 127 6.42 9.86 11.08
C ARG A 127 5.27 9.74 10.09
N LEU A 128 4.04 10.02 10.54
CA LEU A 128 2.87 9.97 9.68
C LEU A 128 2.93 11.00 8.54
N ARG A 129 3.42 12.21 8.81
CA ARG A 129 3.61 13.25 7.78
C ARG A 129 4.63 12.84 6.73
N ASP A 130 5.75 12.26 7.14
CA ASP A 130 6.78 11.75 6.23
C ASP A 130 6.24 10.62 5.35
N VAL A 131 5.52 9.66 5.95
CA VAL A 131 4.85 8.57 5.22
C VAL A 131 3.82 9.13 4.24
N GLY A 132 3.01 10.12 4.67
CA GLY A 132 2.04 10.80 3.81
C GLY A 132 2.70 11.51 2.62
N ALA A 133 3.84 12.18 2.85
CA ALA A 133 4.63 12.81 1.80
C ALA A 133 5.16 11.77 0.79
N TRP A 134 5.64 10.61 1.25
CA TRP A 134 6.03 9.51 0.36
C TRP A 134 4.84 9.00 -0.47
N MET A 135 3.71 8.75 0.19
CA MET A 135 2.49 8.24 -0.44
C MET A 135 1.94 9.19 -1.49
N SER A 136 2.06 10.50 -1.30
CA SER A 136 1.61 11.50 -2.29
C SER A 136 2.29 11.35 -3.66
N ILE A 137 3.47 10.74 -3.70
CA ILE A 137 4.26 10.52 -4.91
C ILE A 137 4.15 9.07 -5.39
N ASN A 138 4.10 8.10 -4.47
CA ASN A 138 4.31 6.67 -4.77
C ASN A 138 3.05 5.80 -4.62
N SER A 139 1.91 6.39 -4.24
CA SER A 139 0.68 5.65 -3.91
C SER A 139 0.12 4.76 -5.02
N GLU A 140 0.42 5.03 -6.29
CA GLU A 140 -0.01 4.19 -7.43
C GLU A 140 0.54 2.75 -7.34
N GLY A 141 1.75 2.60 -6.79
CA GLY A 141 2.39 1.31 -6.52
C GLY A 141 1.96 0.69 -5.19
N ILE A 142 0.93 1.21 -4.54
CA ILE A 142 0.40 0.75 -3.25
C ILE A 142 -1.10 0.51 -3.37
N TYR A 143 -1.89 1.57 -3.57
CA TYR A 143 -3.34 1.48 -3.67
C TYR A 143 -3.77 0.70 -4.91
N HIS A 144 -4.77 -0.15 -4.74
CA HIS A 144 -5.32 -1.02 -5.80
C HIS A 144 -4.31 -1.94 -6.49
N SER A 145 -3.07 -1.99 -6.02
CA SER A 145 -2.05 -2.88 -6.56
C SER A 145 -2.34 -4.34 -6.18
N ARG A 146 -1.67 -5.27 -6.86
CA ARG A 146 -1.70 -6.70 -6.58
C ARG A 146 -0.28 -7.24 -6.51
N PRO A 147 0.00 -8.25 -5.66
CA PRO A 147 1.27 -8.95 -5.67
C PRO A 147 1.67 -9.41 -7.07
N PHE A 148 2.95 -9.27 -7.36
CA PHE A 148 3.59 -9.89 -8.51
C PHE A 148 4.72 -10.79 -8.01
N LEU A 149 4.63 -12.08 -8.33
CA LEU A 149 5.58 -13.11 -7.89
C LEU A 149 6.35 -13.62 -9.12
N PRO A 150 7.56 -13.09 -9.39
CA PRO A 150 8.42 -13.60 -10.45
C PRO A 150 8.68 -15.09 -10.19
N ASP A 151 8.44 -15.93 -11.19
CA ASP A 151 8.62 -17.38 -11.13
C ASP A 151 7.85 -18.07 -9.98
N GLY A 152 6.80 -17.43 -9.46
CA GLY A 152 6.01 -17.92 -8.33
C GLY A 152 6.69 -17.81 -6.96
N ALA A 153 7.87 -17.19 -6.89
CA ALA A 153 8.61 -17.04 -5.64
C ALA A 153 8.19 -15.77 -4.89
N ILE A 154 8.12 -15.86 -3.56
CA ILE A 154 7.95 -14.68 -2.70
C ILE A 154 9.22 -13.82 -2.78
N PRO A 155 9.10 -12.52 -3.12
CA PRO A 155 10.25 -11.64 -3.19
C PRO A 155 10.98 -11.57 -1.85
N THR A 156 12.29 -11.80 -1.89
CA THR A 156 13.22 -11.63 -0.76
C THR A 156 14.34 -10.65 -1.19
N GLY A 157 14.97 -9.98 -0.22
CA GLY A 157 16.06 -9.03 -0.50
C GLY A 157 15.59 -7.58 -0.68
N ASN A 158 16.22 -6.84 -1.59
CA ASN A 158 16.07 -5.38 -1.69
C ASN A 158 14.87 -4.91 -2.56
N PHE A 159 14.36 -5.77 -3.43
CA PHE A 159 13.32 -5.39 -4.39
C PHE A 159 11.97 -5.98 -3.99
N ARG A 160 10.90 -5.20 -4.22
CA ARG A 160 9.52 -5.66 -4.14
C ARG A 160 8.76 -5.30 -5.40
N TYR A 161 7.79 -6.13 -5.74
CA TYR A 161 7.08 -6.06 -7.01
C TYR A 161 5.59 -6.09 -6.78
N VAL A 162 4.90 -5.14 -7.41
CA VAL A 162 3.45 -5.16 -7.49
C VAL A 162 3.03 -4.77 -8.89
N ARG A 163 1.81 -5.15 -9.26
CA ARG A 163 1.19 -4.76 -10.53
C ARG A 163 -0.09 -4.00 -10.30
N SER A 164 -0.46 -3.16 -11.26
CA SER A 164 -1.78 -2.53 -11.27
C SER A 164 -2.89 -3.57 -11.41
N LYS A 165 -4.10 -3.23 -10.95
CA LYS A 165 -5.29 -4.12 -11.01
C LYS A 165 -5.66 -4.52 -12.44
N ASP A 166 -5.41 -3.64 -13.40
CA ASP A 166 -5.65 -3.85 -14.84
C ASP A 166 -4.51 -4.58 -15.56
N TYR A 167 -3.45 -4.95 -14.83
CA TYR A 167 -2.28 -5.67 -15.34
C TYR A 167 -1.43 -4.89 -16.36
N MET A 168 -1.64 -3.57 -16.49
CA MET A 168 -0.94 -2.74 -17.48
C MET A 168 0.39 -2.17 -16.97
N ALA A 169 0.57 -2.06 -15.66
CA ALA A 169 1.77 -1.51 -15.04
C ALA A 169 2.39 -2.49 -14.03
N LEU A 170 3.72 -2.53 -14.01
CA LEU A 170 4.50 -3.16 -12.97
C LEU A 170 5.30 -2.09 -12.22
N TYR A 171 5.14 -2.05 -10.91
CA TYR A 171 5.90 -1.17 -10.02
C TYR A 171 7.00 -1.98 -9.35
N VAL A 172 8.20 -1.42 -9.39
CA VAL A 172 9.40 -1.99 -8.77
C VAL A 172 9.81 -1.06 -7.65
N HIS A 173 9.66 -1.54 -6.43
CA HIS A 173 10.07 -0.84 -5.22
C HIS A 173 11.48 -1.27 -4.84
N VAL A 174 12.35 -0.29 -4.59
CA VAL A 174 13.71 -0.52 -4.07
C VAL A 174 13.74 -0.06 -2.62
N LEU A 175 13.90 -0.99 -1.68
CA LEU A 175 13.80 -0.71 -0.25
C LEU A 175 15.00 0.09 0.24
N ASP A 176 16.20 -0.34 -0.12
CA ASP A 176 17.47 0.27 0.19
C ASP A 176 18.11 0.80 -1.09
N TRP A 177 17.99 2.12 -1.26
CA TRP A 177 18.59 2.82 -2.39
C TRP A 177 20.03 3.22 -2.06
N ASP A 178 20.98 2.45 -2.55
CA ASP A 178 22.38 2.87 -2.58
C ASP A 178 22.67 3.63 -3.89
N HIS A 179 22.96 4.92 -3.80
CA HIS A 179 23.35 5.73 -4.96
C HIS A 179 24.59 5.17 -5.69
N SER A 180 25.44 4.40 -5.01
CA SER A 180 26.61 3.74 -5.61
C SER A 180 26.23 2.55 -6.51
N SER A 181 25.07 1.92 -6.24
CA SER A 181 24.54 0.81 -7.04
C SER A 181 23.98 1.28 -8.39
N PHE A 182 23.78 2.59 -8.58
CA PHE A 182 23.34 3.19 -9.84
C PHE A 182 24.51 3.37 -10.82
N LYS A 183 24.85 2.32 -11.56
CA LYS A 183 25.87 2.41 -12.62
C LYS A 183 25.23 2.87 -13.94
N LYS A 184 25.65 4.02 -14.45
CA LYS A 184 25.30 4.53 -15.80
C LYS A 184 23.80 4.56 -16.12
N GLY A 185 22.94 4.85 -15.15
CA GLY A 185 21.51 4.93 -15.46
C GLY A 185 20.88 3.56 -15.65
N VAL A 186 21.37 2.51 -15.03
CA VAL A 186 20.78 1.17 -15.13
C VAL A 186 20.61 0.61 -13.73
N ILE A 187 19.43 0.08 -13.45
CA ILE A 187 19.17 -0.76 -12.28
C ILE A 187 19.02 -2.17 -12.82
N ASP A 188 19.90 -3.05 -12.38
CA ASP A 188 19.79 -4.48 -12.69
C ASP A 188 18.70 -5.09 -11.79
N ILE A 189 17.49 -5.15 -12.34
CA ILE A 189 16.39 -5.87 -11.70
C ILE A 189 16.60 -7.35 -12.00
N PRO A 190 16.64 -8.25 -10.99
CA PRO A 190 16.94 -9.67 -11.17
C PRO A 190 15.75 -10.44 -11.76
N MET A 191 15.15 -9.95 -12.85
CA MET A 191 14.07 -10.64 -13.58
C MET A 191 14.04 -10.27 -15.05
N LYS A 192 13.49 -11.17 -15.87
CA LYS A 192 13.21 -10.91 -17.29
C LYS A 192 11.74 -10.55 -17.46
N LEU A 193 11.44 -9.29 -17.74
CA LEU A 193 10.09 -8.82 -18.03
C LEU A 193 9.89 -8.62 -19.54
N LYS A 194 8.71 -9.02 -20.05
CA LYS A 194 8.24 -8.68 -21.40
C LYS A 194 6.85 -8.07 -21.28
N GLY A 195 6.64 -6.92 -21.93
CA GLY A 195 5.31 -6.32 -22.11
C GLY A 195 4.77 -5.46 -20.96
N PHE A 196 5.62 -5.03 -20.01
CA PHE A 196 5.20 -4.17 -18.89
C PHE A 196 5.83 -2.77 -18.96
N VAL A 197 5.05 -1.75 -18.62
CA VAL A 197 5.55 -0.43 -18.21
C VAL A 197 6.14 -0.58 -16.81
N ILE A 198 7.42 -0.21 -16.64
CA ILE A 198 8.11 -0.29 -15.35
C ILE A 198 8.12 1.10 -14.73
N VAL A 199 7.54 1.21 -13.55
CA VAL A 199 7.59 2.42 -12.72
C VAL A 199 8.52 2.15 -11.54
N GLU A 200 9.57 2.96 -11.45
CA GLU A 200 10.58 2.85 -10.39
C GLU A 200 10.23 3.84 -9.27
N GLN A 201 10.13 3.33 -8.06
CA GLN A 201 9.83 4.11 -6.86
C GLN A 201 10.97 3.97 -5.85
N PHE A 202 11.54 5.11 -5.46
CA PHE A 202 12.71 5.17 -4.58
C PHE A 202 12.35 5.72 -3.21
N ILE A 203 12.93 5.10 -2.19
CA ILE A 203 13.01 5.68 -0.84
C ILE A 203 14.34 6.43 -0.76
N THR A 204 14.29 7.76 -0.80
CA THR A 204 15.49 8.60 -0.61
C THR A 204 15.45 9.29 0.75
N PRO A 205 16.28 8.89 1.73
CA PRO A 205 16.47 9.68 2.93
C PRO A 205 17.26 10.95 2.56
N THR A 206 16.74 12.14 2.86
CA THR A 206 17.53 13.37 2.65
C THR A 206 18.57 13.53 3.75
N ARG A 207 19.65 14.27 3.43
CA ARG A 207 20.80 14.54 4.32
C ARG A 207 20.42 15.15 5.68
N ASP A 208 19.25 15.77 5.78
CA ASP A 208 18.76 16.44 6.99
C ASP A 208 17.72 15.62 7.79
N ARG A 209 17.64 14.29 7.56
CA ARG A 209 16.58 13.41 8.09
C ARG A 209 15.15 13.78 7.65
N ASN A 210 15.01 14.67 6.66
CA ASN A 210 13.73 14.92 5.99
C ASN A 210 13.52 13.89 4.87
N PHE A 211 12.26 13.62 4.54
CA PHE A 211 11.89 12.55 3.63
C PHE A 211 11.48 13.14 2.26
N SER A 212 12.06 12.67 1.16
CA SER A 212 11.57 12.99 -0.19
C SER A 212 11.36 11.70 -0.98
N GLY A 213 10.16 11.46 -1.50
CA GLY A 213 9.92 10.41 -2.48
C GLY A 213 10.32 10.88 -3.89
N THR A 214 10.84 9.99 -4.72
CA THR A 214 10.95 10.24 -6.17
C THR A 214 10.35 9.05 -6.92
N ALA A 215 9.41 9.33 -7.84
CA ALA A 215 8.87 8.36 -8.78
C ALA A 215 9.35 8.71 -10.20
N ARG A 216 9.71 7.70 -10.99
CA ARG A 216 10.00 7.86 -12.42
C ARG A 216 9.16 6.89 -13.23
N HIS A 217 8.42 7.42 -14.20
CA HIS A 217 7.60 6.64 -15.13
C HIS A 217 8.38 6.37 -16.41
N ARG A 218 8.35 5.13 -16.92
CA ARG A 218 8.96 4.79 -18.21
C ARG A 218 8.16 3.75 -19.00
N HIS A 219 7.72 4.13 -20.20
CA HIS A 219 7.22 3.18 -21.20
C HIS A 219 8.38 2.44 -21.86
N THR A 220 8.38 1.10 -21.83
CA THR A 220 9.32 0.29 -22.62
C THR A 220 8.59 -0.32 -23.80
N GLY A 221 8.92 0.16 -25.01
CA GLY A 221 8.63 -0.58 -26.23
C GLY A 221 9.44 -1.88 -26.27
N THR A 222 8.90 -2.90 -26.94
CA THR A 222 9.43 -4.27 -27.10
C THR A 222 10.96 -4.37 -27.00
N ALA A 223 11.48 -4.87 -25.89
CA ALA A 223 12.90 -5.14 -25.72
C ALA A 223 13.18 -6.66 -25.83
N ARG A 224 13.86 -7.07 -26.90
CA ARG A 224 14.66 -8.30 -26.87
C ARG A 224 15.91 -7.97 -26.05
N HIS A 225 16.10 -8.70 -24.96
CA HIS A 225 17.22 -8.64 -24.00
C HIS A 225 17.10 -7.51 -22.97
N GLY A 226 16.98 -7.93 -21.70
CA GLY A 226 16.59 -7.11 -20.56
C GLY A 226 17.67 -6.15 -20.10
N THR A 227 17.49 -4.87 -20.40
CA THR A 227 18.16 -3.76 -19.71
C THR A 227 17.15 -2.62 -19.54
N CYS A 228 16.86 -2.24 -18.30
CA CYS A 228 16.04 -1.06 -18.01
C CYS A 228 16.97 0.13 -17.78
N ARG A 229 16.99 1.08 -18.72
CA ARG A 229 17.76 2.34 -18.58
C ARG A 229 16.95 3.38 -17.79
N ALA A 230 17.36 3.79 -16.61
CA ALA A 230 16.87 4.99 -15.93
C ALA A 230 17.63 6.25 -16.42
N VAL A 231 16.90 7.30 -16.83
CA VAL A 231 17.49 8.63 -17.14
C VAL A 231 17.35 9.53 -15.90
N PRO A 232 18.39 10.28 -15.46
CA PRO A 232 18.29 11.23 -14.35
C PRO A 232 17.40 12.42 -14.69
N CYS A 233 16.51 12.83 -13.77
CA CYS A 233 15.96 14.18 -13.77
C CYS A 233 17.09 15.18 -13.53
N ARG A 234 17.67 15.72 -14.61
CA ARG A 234 18.43 16.96 -14.54
C ARG A 234 17.43 18.12 -14.50
N HIS A 235 17.36 18.77 -13.33
CA HIS A 235 17.00 20.19 -13.16
C HIS A 235 15.71 20.67 -13.85
N LEU A 236 14.58 20.62 -13.13
CA LEU A 236 13.57 21.68 -13.23
C LEU A 236 13.96 22.78 -12.22
N ARG A 237 14.98 23.56 -12.59
CA ARG A 237 15.12 24.94 -12.11
C ARG A 237 14.53 25.84 -13.21
N SER A 238 13.76 26.83 -12.78
CA SER A 238 12.94 27.75 -13.58
C SER A 238 11.58 27.18 -14.01
N LEU A 239 10.54 27.59 -13.29
CA LEU A 239 9.33 28.23 -13.82
C LEU A 239 8.54 28.77 -12.63
N ILE A 240 9.13 29.76 -11.93
CA ILE A 240 8.33 30.83 -11.33
C ILE A 240 8.31 31.91 -12.42
N GLY A 241 7.25 31.91 -13.22
CA GLY A 241 6.96 32.90 -14.23
C GLY A 241 5.50 33.28 -14.11
N THR A 242 5.26 34.55 -13.83
CA THR A 242 3.97 35.22 -13.69
C THR A 242 2.99 34.94 -14.86
N PRO A 243 1.67 35.06 -14.64
CA PRO A 243 0.67 34.65 -15.63
C PRO A 243 0.55 35.68 -16.76
N ALA A 244 0.76 35.23 -18.00
CA ALA A 244 0.42 36.00 -19.19
C ALA A 244 -0.82 35.39 -19.88
N ARG A 245 -1.82 36.24 -20.09
CA ARG A 245 -3.04 36.00 -20.87
C ARG A 245 -2.68 35.77 -22.35
N HIS A 246 -3.33 34.81 -23.03
CA HIS A 246 -4.25 35.05 -24.16
C HIS A 246 -4.59 33.76 -24.97
N SER A 247 -5.91 33.57 -25.14
CA SER A 247 -6.69 33.14 -26.34
C SER A 247 -6.29 31.95 -27.23
N SER A 248 -7.23 30.99 -27.28
CA SER A 248 -7.89 30.37 -28.46
C SER A 248 -7.09 29.68 -29.58
N ALA A 249 -7.33 28.38 -29.77
CA ALA A 249 -7.85 27.72 -31.00
C ALA A 249 -7.71 26.19 -30.82
N ARG A 250 -8.79 25.39 -30.72
CA ARG A 250 -9.69 24.80 -31.74
C ARG A 250 -9.08 23.68 -32.62
N HIS A 251 -9.78 22.53 -32.62
CA HIS A 251 -9.77 21.31 -33.48
C HIS A 251 -9.05 20.08 -32.91
N ALA A 252 -9.77 19.02 -32.46
CA ALA A 252 -10.61 18.01 -33.15
C ALA A 252 -9.79 16.70 -33.36
N GLY A 253 -10.26 15.49 -33.02
CA GLY A 253 -11.56 15.07 -32.53
C GLY A 253 -11.62 13.61 -32.01
N THR A 254 -12.83 13.27 -31.56
CA THR A 254 -13.54 11.96 -31.62
C THR A 254 -12.78 10.66 -31.37
N VAL A 255 -13.10 10.00 -30.24
CA VAL A 255 -13.26 8.53 -30.16
C VAL A 255 -14.39 8.16 -29.18
N PHE A 256 -15.46 7.63 -29.76
CA PHE A 256 -16.45 6.63 -29.31
C PHE A 256 -16.77 6.42 -27.83
N GLU A 257 -18.06 6.62 -27.53
CA GLU A 257 -18.81 6.01 -26.43
C GLU A 257 -18.93 4.48 -26.64
N ASP A 258 -18.88 3.71 -25.55
CA ASP A 258 -19.78 2.58 -25.36
C ASP A 258 -20.01 2.37 -23.86
N PHE A 259 -21.27 2.64 -23.46
CA PHE A 259 -21.85 2.37 -22.16
C PHE A 259 -22.15 0.87 -22.02
N ILE A 260 -21.83 0.27 -20.87
CA ILE A 260 -22.48 -0.97 -20.42
C ILE A 260 -23.06 -0.72 -19.03
N ASP A 261 -24.39 -0.55 -19.02
CA ASP A 261 -25.28 -0.51 -17.87
C ASP A 261 -25.52 -1.95 -17.36
N LEU A 262 -25.14 -2.23 -16.11
CA LEU A 262 -25.36 -3.51 -15.44
C LEU A 262 -26.54 -3.40 -14.47
N ARG A 263 -27.76 -3.44 -15.01
CA ARG A 263 -28.98 -3.71 -14.23
C ARG A 263 -29.84 -4.76 -14.94
N SER A 264 -29.62 -6.04 -14.63
CA SER A 264 -30.64 -7.09 -14.41
C SER A 264 -30.00 -8.49 -14.26
N PRO A 265 -30.57 -9.41 -13.45
CA PRO A 265 -29.95 -10.69 -13.10
C PRO A 265 -30.23 -11.78 -14.15
N PRO A 266 -29.39 -12.83 -14.25
CA PRO A 266 -29.61 -13.91 -15.20
C PRO A 266 -30.71 -14.86 -14.70
N ARG A 267 -31.63 -15.22 -15.61
CA ARG A 267 -32.53 -16.39 -15.50
C ARG A 267 -32.02 -17.51 -16.42
N CYS A 268 -32.44 -18.71 -16.02
CA CYS A 268 -32.18 -20.05 -16.55
C CYS A 268 -30.83 -20.66 -16.16
#